data_AF-A0A356IB45-F1
#
_entry.id   AF-A0A356IB45-F1
#
_cell.length_a   1.000
_cell.length_b   1.000
_cell.length_c   1.000
_cell.angle_alpha   90.00
_cell.angle_beta   90.00
_cell.angle_gamma   90.00
#
_symmetry.space_group_name_H-M   'P 1'
#
loop_
_entity.id
_entity.type
_entity.pdbx_description
1 polymer ?
#
loop_
_entity_poly.entity_id
_entity_poly.type
_entity_poly.pdbx_seq_one_letter_code
_entity_poly.pdbx_strand_id
1 'polypeptide(L)'
;MYTRSVLTIAIVVLAMLPVACGVPQDGTPGTNNNESRGGSYDDLAALFNEFRELERPEPVDGVPDYTAPTIERQYSELRNLQAQLAEFDINDWPISEQIDYHLVRAEMNGLEFFHRVMKPWSTDPYVYWGSSTSTSRPYYGFSDRPAVPEGPGWGELGFDGKPSFPLSSEEVDAYGVRLRALPRILAQGKANISVTEAKHDMALITRRALAVEGELLGEMIAPMKEHHPELVADTEAAWAAVQDYRDWIDENLDKMTAPTGVGTENLNWWLKNVWLLPYGWDEIWTHASSEYDRGLATLKLEEYRNRDLPPLEPAATEEEYLRRHQEAEDHLRRFLLEGEFLTVSADDLAAAYAAYPARPAKSVNQVYEAPSQPRNFLAGIIHEHLG
;
A
#
# COMPACT_ATOMS: atom_id res chain seq x y z
N MET A 1 67.87 9.50 -9.36
CA MET A 1 67.87 10.58 -10.37
C MET A 1 66.47 11.17 -10.39
N TYR A 2 66.37 12.41 -9.91
CA TYR A 2 65.23 13.31 -9.96
C TYR A 2 64.78 13.48 -11.43
N THR A 3 63.50 13.71 -11.76
CA THR A 3 62.81 14.98 -11.50
C THR A 3 61.28 14.81 -11.46
N ARG A 4 60.68 15.49 -10.47
CA ARG A 4 59.25 15.77 -10.33
C ARG A 4 58.84 16.88 -11.30
N SER A 5 57.70 16.73 -11.98
CA SER A 5 57.00 17.84 -12.61
C SER A 5 55.89 18.32 -11.69
N VAL A 6 56.09 19.52 -11.16
CA VAL A 6 55.13 20.31 -10.38
C VAL A 6 54.22 21.02 -11.39
N LEU A 7 52.92 20.77 -11.34
CA LEU A 7 51.93 21.60 -12.04
C LEU A 7 51.22 22.49 -11.01
N THR A 8 51.34 23.78 -11.27
CA THR A 8 51.00 24.92 -10.44
C THR A 8 49.51 24.98 -10.10
N ILE A 9 49.21 25.10 -8.80
CA ILE A 9 47.89 25.45 -8.26
C ILE A 9 47.64 26.93 -8.57
N ALA A 10 46.64 27.23 -9.41
CA ALA A 10 46.14 28.57 -9.62
C ALA A 10 45.12 28.91 -8.50
N ILE A 11 45.52 29.80 -7.60
CA ILE A 11 44.67 30.39 -6.58
C ILE A 11 43.82 31.47 -7.27
N VAL A 12 42.52 31.21 -7.43
CA VAL A 12 41.54 32.21 -7.83
C VAL A 12 41.03 32.90 -6.56
N VAL A 13 41.52 34.11 -6.32
CA VAL A 13 40.96 35.05 -5.33
C VAL A 13 39.72 35.68 -5.95
N LEU A 14 38.53 35.21 -5.55
CA LEU A 14 37.27 35.88 -5.91
C LEU A 14 36.90 36.87 -4.80
N ALA A 15 36.81 38.14 -5.19
CA ALA A 15 36.54 39.27 -4.32
C ALA A 15 35.16 39.17 -3.65
N MET A 16 35.13 39.43 -2.34
CA MET A 16 33.91 39.67 -1.57
C MET A 16 33.25 40.98 -2.05
N LEU A 17 32.07 40.86 -2.66
CA LEU A 17 31.14 41.98 -2.85
C LEU A 17 30.18 42.03 -1.65
N PRO A 18 29.96 43.20 -1.03
CA PRO A 18 28.96 43.32 0.03
C PRO A 18 27.56 43.26 -0.59
N VAL A 19 26.82 42.19 -0.29
CA VAL A 19 25.37 42.13 -0.54
C VAL A 19 24.71 43.03 0.50
N ALA A 20 24.20 44.17 0.05
CA ALA A 20 23.30 44.99 0.82
C ALA A 20 21.95 44.24 0.95
N CYS A 21 21.53 43.97 2.19
CA CYS A 21 20.17 43.52 2.48
C CYS A 21 19.19 44.67 2.15
N GLY A 22 18.57 44.60 0.97
CA GLY A 22 17.34 45.30 0.68
C GLY A 22 16.17 44.35 0.92
N VAL A 23 15.33 44.66 1.91
CA VAL A 23 14.04 44.01 2.13
C VAL A 23 13.10 44.39 0.98
N PRO A 24 12.56 43.46 0.17
CA PRO A 24 11.45 43.77 -0.70
C PRO A 24 10.14 43.69 0.11
N GLN A 25 9.47 44.83 0.22
CA GLN A 25 8.07 44.93 0.62
C GLN A 25 7.17 44.30 -0.44
N ASP A 26 6.09 43.68 0.05
CA ASP A 26 4.86 43.23 -0.62
C ASP A 26 4.75 43.53 -2.13
N GLY A 27 4.89 42.47 -2.92
CA GLY A 27 4.46 42.39 -4.30
C GLY A 27 3.51 41.21 -4.47
N THR A 28 2.28 41.52 -4.83
CA THR A 28 1.20 40.65 -5.33
C THR A 28 1.72 39.43 -6.12
N PRO A 29 1.12 38.22 -5.99
CA PRO A 29 1.54 37.07 -6.79
C PRO A 29 1.30 37.37 -8.27
N GLY A 30 2.39 37.58 -9.00
CA GLY A 30 2.38 37.61 -10.45
C GLY A 30 2.15 36.19 -10.94
N THR A 31 1.01 35.94 -11.57
CA THR A 31 0.79 34.83 -12.49
C THR A 31 1.86 34.89 -13.57
N ASN A 32 2.92 34.11 -13.39
CA ASN A 32 3.83 33.77 -14.46
C ASN A 32 3.09 32.80 -15.39
N ASN A 33 2.27 33.36 -16.27
CA ASN A 33 1.79 32.66 -17.46
C ASN A 33 3.00 32.48 -18.38
N ASN A 34 3.83 31.51 -18.04
CA ASN A 34 4.79 30.97 -18.98
C ASN A 34 3.93 30.11 -19.92
N GLU A 35 3.50 30.70 -21.04
CA GLU A 35 3.00 29.96 -22.20
C GLU A 35 4.17 29.14 -22.77
N SER A 36 4.58 28.11 -22.01
CA SER A 36 5.49 27.07 -22.45
C SER A 36 4.71 26.23 -23.46
N ARG A 37 5.38 25.84 -24.55
CA ARG A 37 4.78 24.96 -25.56
C ARG A 37 4.48 23.54 -25.04
N GLY A 38 4.75 23.23 -23.78
CA GLY A 38 4.66 21.90 -23.18
C GLY A 38 3.98 21.89 -21.81
N GLY A 39 2.89 22.64 -21.63
CA GLY A 39 2.07 22.63 -20.41
C GLY A 39 2.70 23.36 -19.21
N SER A 40 1.86 23.80 -18.29
CA SER A 40 2.23 24.36 -16.99
C SER A 40 2.10 23.31 -15.88
N TYR A 41 2.64 23.58 -14.69
CA TYR A 41 2.44 22.69 -13.53
C TYR A 41 0.95 22.55 -13.15
N ASP A 42 0.16 23.63 -13.28
CA ASP A 42 -1.28 23.60 -13.03
C ASP A 42 -2.01 22.65 -14.01
N ASP A 43 -1.53 22.57 -15.27
CA ASP A 43 -2.06 21.61 -16.24
C ASP A 43 -1.73 20.16 -15.85
N LEU A 44 -0.54 19.90 -15.27
CA LEU A 44 -0.17 18.59 -14.75
C LEU A 44 -1.08 18.19 -13.57
N ALA A 45 -1.32 19.13 -12.65
CA ALA A 45 -2.21 18.90 -11.51
C ALA A 45 -3.65 18.62 -11.97
N ALA A 46 -4.15 19.35 -12.97
CA ALA A 46 -5.45 19.09 -13.57
C ALA A 46 -5.53 17.70 -14.20
N LEU A 47 -4.53 17.33 -15.02
CA LEU A 47 -4.43 16.01 -15.64
C LEU A 47 -4.37 14.89 -14.59
N PHE A 48 -3.64 15.10 -13.49
CA PHE A 48 -3.57 14.14 -12.39
C PHE A 48 -4.93 13.96 -11.70
N ASN A 49 -5.68 15.03 -11.48
CA ASN A 49 -7.02 14.94 -10.91
C ASN A 49 -7.97 14.18 -11.86
N GLU A 50 -7.91 14.44 -13.17
CA GLU A 50 -8.66 13.65 -14.16
C GLU A 50 -8.29 12.16 -14.10
N PHE A 51 -7.00 11.84 -13.94
CA PHE A 51 -6.54 10.47 -13.74
C PHE A 51 -7.08 9.84 -12.44
N ARG A 52 -7.14 10.58 -11.34
CA ARG A 52 -7.71 10.08 -10.08
C ARG A 52 -9.18 9.70 -10.21
N GLU A 53 -9.97 10.56 -10.87
CA GLU A 53 -11.38 10.29 -11.14
C GLU A 53 -11.55 9.05 -12.04
N LEU A 54 -10.66 8.88 -13.03
CA LEU A 54 -10.65 7.71 -13.91
C LEU A 54 -10.29 6.41 -13.18
N GLU A 55 -9.25 6.44 -12.33
CA GLU A 55 -8.78 5.29 -11.57
C GLU A 55 -9.87 4.79 -10.60
N ARG A 56 -10.65 5.72 -10.04
CA ARG A 56 -11.59 5.47 -8.95
C ARG A 56 -13.01 5.95 -9.30
N PRO A 57 -13.69 5.33 -10.29
CA PRO A 57 -15.06 5.71 -10.62
C PRO A 57 -16.00 5.50 -9.43
N GLU A 58 -16.99 6.39 -9.30
CA GLU A 58 -18.04 6.30 -8.28
C GLU A 58 -18.86 5.01 -8.44
N PRO A 59 -18.97 4.15 -7.40
CA PRO A 59 -19.86 3.01 -7.42
C PRO A 59 -21.33 3.42 -7.56
N VAL A 60 -22.13 2.64 -8.29
CA VAL A 60 -23.57 2.86 -8.40
C VAL A 60 -24.29 2.01 -7.37
N ASP A 61 -24.94 2.67 -6.40
CA ASP A 61 -25.57 2.02 -5.23
C ASP A 61 -24.60 1.12 -4.46
N GLY A 62 -23.35 1.58 -4.29
CA GLY A 62 -22.29 0.84 -3.61
C GLY A 62 -21.67 -0.31 -4.43
N VAL A 63 -22.12 -0.52 -5.67
CA VAL A 63 -21.61 -1.60 -6.54
C VAL A 63 -20.59 -1.02 -7.54
N PRO A 64 -19.30 -1.41 -7.46
CA PRO A 64 -18.34 -1.13 -8.51
C PRO A 64 -18.72 -1.85 -9.80
N ASP A 65 -18.44 -1.23 -10.94
CA ASP A 65 -18.72 -1.79 -12.27
C ASP A 65 -17.42 -2.32 -12.91
N TYR A 66 -17.27 -3.64 -12.93
CA TYR A 66 -16.15 -4.33 -13.58
C TYR A 66 -16.56 -4.95 -14.92
N THR A 67 -17.65 -4.51 -15.53
CA THR A 67 -18.08 -5.04 -16.82
C THR A 67 -17.05 -4.72 -17.91
N ALA A 68 -16.97 -5.59 -18.92
CA ALA A 68 -16.02 -5.42 -20.02
C ALA A 68 -16.10 -4.03 -20.71
N PRO A 69 -17.29 -3.45 -20.98
CA PRO A 69 -17.38 -2.10 -21.54
C PRO A 69 -16.78 -1.02 -20.62
N THR A 70 -16.97 -1.13 -19.31
CA THR A 70 -16.44 -0.16 -18.35
C THR A 70 -14.92 -0.25 -18.23
N ILE A 71 -14.37 -1.47 -18.18
CA ILE A 71 -12.92 -1.71 -18.20
C ILE A 71 -12.28 -1.21 -19.50
N GLU A 72 -12.87 -1.52 -20.66
CA GLU A 72 -12.35 -1.06 -21.97
C GLU A 72 -12.37 0.47 -22.07
N ARG A 73 -13.46 1.10 -21.62
CA ARG A 73 -13.56 2.56 -21.58
C ARG A 73 -12.47 3.15 -20.68
N GLN A 74 -12.30 2.61 -19.47
CA GLN A 74 -11.26 3.08 -18.55
C GLN A 74 -9.87 2.99 -19.18
N TYR A 75 -9.57 1.88 -19.86
CA TYR A 75 -8.30 1.71 -20.56
C TYR A 75 -8.11 2.74 -21.68
N SER A 76 -9.13 2.95 -22.50
CA SER A 76 -9.07 3.93 -23.60
C SER A 76 -8.85 5.36 -23.11
N GLU A 77 -9.52 5.76 -22.03
CA GLU A 77 -9.38 7.07 -21.39
C GLU A 77 -7.98 7.22 -20.77
N LEU A 78 -7.46 6.16 -20.11
CA LEU A 78 -6.10 6.15 -19.57
C LEU A 78 -5.06 6.37 -20.66
N ARG A 79 -5.21 5.71 -21.82
CA ARG A 79 -4.28 5.88 -22.95
C ARG A 79 -4.29 7.32 -23.48
N ASN A 80 -5.44 8.00 -23.45
CA ASN A 80 -5.52 9.41 -23.82
C ASN A 80 -4.80 10.30 -22.79
N LEU A 81 -4.97 10.06 -21.49
CA LEU A 81 -4.27 10.81 -20.44
C LEU A 81 -2.75 10.61 -20.51
N GLN A 82 -2.29 9.38 -20.75
CA GLN A 82 -0.86 9.09 -20.96
C GLN A 82 -0.29 9.82 -22.19
N ALA A 83 -1.08 9.95 -23.27
CA ALA A 83 -0.68 10.71 -24.45
C ALA A 83 -0.59 12.22 -24.14
N GLN A 84 -1.54 12.79 -23.39
CA GLN A 84 -1.48 14.18 -22.94
C GLN A 84 -0.27 14.42 -22.03
N LEU A 85 0.01 13.52 -21.09
CA LEU A 85 1.19 13.61 -20.22
C LEU A 85 2.50 13.62 -21.02
N ALA A 86 2.56 12.90 -22.15
CA ALA A 86 3.77 12.83 -22.97
C ALA A 86 4.09 14.13 -23.73
N GLU A 87 3.13 15.06 -23.85
CA GLU A 87 3.32 16.36 -24.50
C GLU A 87 3.96 17.42 -23.58
N PHE A 88 4.10 17.12 -22.28
CA PHE A 88 4.70 18.06 -21.33
C PHE A 88 6.21 18.19 -21.56
N ASP A 89 6.71 19.44 -21.61
CA ASP A 89 8.14 19.74 -21.63
C ASP A 89 8.59 20.21 -20.26
N ILE A 90 9.13 19.27 -19.49
CA ILE A 90 9.51 19.47 -18.08
C ILE A 90 10.98 19.86 -17.89
N ASN A 91 11.76 19.99 -18.96
CA ASN A 91 13.23 20.15 -18.84
C ASN A 91 13.65 21.40 -18.06
N ASP A 92 12.87 22.48 -18.20
CA ASP A 92 13.10 23.77 -17.54
C ASP A 92 12.31 23.93 -16.24
N TRP A 93 11.58 22.90 -15.79
CA TRP A 93 10.83 22.95 -14.54
C TRP A 93 11.76 22.82 -13.32
N PRO A 94 11.39 23.36 -12.15
CA PRO A 94 12.03 23.00 -10.89
C PRO A 94 12.07 21.48 -10.69
N ILE A 95 13.15 20.98 -10.06
CA ILE A 95 13.35 19.53 -9.85
C ILE A 95 12.17 18.88 -9.13
N SER A 96 11.54 19.56 -8.17
CA SER A 96 10.34 19.06 -7.48
C SER A 96 9.19 18.79 -8.45
N GLU A 97 8.95 19.70 -9.39
CA GLU A 97 7.87 19.57 -10.37
C GLU A 97 8.20 18.49 -11.43
N GLN A 98 9.48 18.32 -11.78
CA GLN A 98 9.94 17.20 -12.61
C GLN A 98 9.72 15.85 -11.92
N ILE A 99 9.95 15.79 -10.61
CA ILE A 99 9.66 14.60 -9.79
C ILE A 99 8.17 14.31 -9.84
N ASP A 100 7.31 15.31 -9.60
CA ASP A 100 5.86 15.13 -9.61
C ASP A 100 5.37 14.61 -10.96
N TYR A 101 5.88 15.15 -12.07
CA TYR A 101 5.61 14.62 -13.41
C TYR A 101 5.92 13.11 -13.53
N HIS A 102 7.09 12.69 -13.03
CA HIS A 102 7.49 11.28 -13.07
C HIS A 102 6.65 10.39 -12.15
N LEU A 103 6.16 10.93 -11.02
CA LEU A 103 5.23 10.23 -10.15
C LEU A 103 3.88 10.03 -10.84
N VAL A 104 3.31 11.07 -11.47
CA VAL A 104 2.08 10.94 -12.28
C VAL A 104 2.25 9.88 -13.37
N ARG A 105 3.38 9.90 -14.09
CA ARG A 105 3.70 8.89 -15.11
C ARG A 105 3.75 7.48 -14.52
N ALA A 106 4.40 7.32 -13.37
CA ALA A 106 4.55 6.02 -12.71
C ALA A 106 3.19 5.44 -12.29
N GLU A 107 2.29 6.26 -11.77
CA GLU A 107 0.96 5.82 -11.36
C GLU A 107 0.07 5.45 -12.56
N MET A 108 0.08 6.24 -13.63
CA MET A 108 -0.62 5.87 -14.88
C MET A 108 -0.08 4.57 -15.47
N ASN A 109 1.23 4.34 -15.40
CA ASN A 109 1.85 3.07 -15.81
C ASN A 109 1.40 1.88 -14.96
N GLY A 110 1.18 2.10 -13.66
CA GLY A 110 0.63 1.07 -12.76
C GLY A 110 -0.77 0.63 -13.21
N LEU A 111 -1.67 1.58 -13.48
CA LEU A 111 -3.01 1.25 -13.96
C LEU A 111 -2.98 0.59 -15.36
N GLU A 112 -2.13 1.08 -16.27
CA GLU A 112 -1.93 0.48 -17.61
C GLU A 112 -1.51 -0.98 -17.51
N PHE A 113 -0.58 -1.28 -16.60
CA PHE A 113 -0.10 -2.63 -16.37
C PHE A 113 -1.19 -3.54 -15.83
N PHE A 114 -2.12 -3.02 -15.01
CA PHE A 114 -3.30 -3.80 -14.60
C PHE A 114 -4.19 -4.16 -15.80
N HIS A 115 -4.37 -3.26 -16.75
CA HIS A 115 -5.12 -3.54 -17.99
C HIS A 115 -4.42 -4.52 -18.92
N ARG A 116 -3.12 -4.34 -19.13
CA ARG A 116 -2.37 -5.13 -20.10
C ARG A 116 -1.93 -6.50 -19.57
N VAL A 117 -1.46 -6.56 -18.32
CA VAL A 117 -0.76 -7.73 -17.77
C VAL A 117 -1.59 -8.46 -16.72
N MET A 118 -1.98 -7.77 -15.64
CA MET A 118 -2.59 -8.46 -14.50
C MET A 118 -4.03 -8.89 -14.76
N LYS A 119 -4.83 -8.02 -15.39
CA LYS A 119 -6.26 -8.18 -15.68
C LYS A 119 -7.08 -8.74 -14.51
N PRO A 120 -6.92 -8.17 -13.31
CA PRO A 120 -7.40 -8.81 -12.09
C PRO A 120 -8.93 -9.00 -12.05
N TRP A 121 -9.71 -8.11 -12.70
CA TRP A 121 -11.16 -8.30 -12.88
C TRP A 121 -11.54 -9.60 -13.59
N SER A 122 -10.68 -10.19 -14.43
CA SER A 122 -10.95 -11.45 -15.13
C SER A 122 -10.11 -12.62 -14.64
N THR A 123 -9.07 -12.39 -13.82
CA THR A 123 -8.11 -13.42 -13.39
C THR A 123 -8.02 -13.61 -11.89
N ASP A 124 -8.57 -12.70 -11.09
CA ASP A 124 -8.43 -12.69 -9.63
C ASP A 124 -9.82 -12.69 -8.97
N PRO A 125 -10.29 -13.85 -8.49
CA PRO A 125 -11.57 -13.94 -7.79
C PRO A 125 -11.63 -13.12 -6.48
N TYR A 126 -10.48 -12.78 -5.88
CA TYR A 126 -10.41 -12.05 -4.62
C TYR A 126 -10.86 -10.61 -4.79
N VAL A 127 -10.73 -10.04 -6.00
CA VAL A 127 -11.18 -8.69 -6.35
C VAL A 127 -12.63 -8.46 -5.97
N TYR A 128 -13.48 -9.46 -6.16
CA TYR A 128 -14.91 -9.35 -5.89
C TYR A 128 -15.23 -9.49 -4.40
N TRP A 129 -14.41 -10.21 -3.65
CA TRP A 129 -14.50 -10.23 -2.19
C TRP A 129 -13.89 -8.95 -1.59
N GLY A 130 -12.64 -8.62 -1.92
CA GLY A 130 -11.93 -7.43 -1.46
C GLY A 130 -12.57 -6.10 -1.88
N SER A 131 -13.36 -6.05 -2.95
CA SER A 131 -14.11 -4.84 -3.31
C SER A 131 -15.41 -4.65 -2.52
N SER A 132 -15.89 -5.67 -1.80
CA SER A 132 -17.02 -5.53 -0.88
C SER A 132 -16.68 -4.73 0.40
N THR A 133 -15.40 -4.49 0.60
CA THR A 133 -14.76 -3.93 1.81
C THR A 133 -14.24 -2.50 1.61
N SER A 134 -14.46 -2.01 0.40
CA SER A 134 -13.97 -0.78 -0.20
C SER A 134 -14.44 0.56 0.39
N THR A 135 -14.19 0.98 1.64
CA THR A 135 -14.16 2.44 1.92
C THR A 135 -13.07 3.14 1.10
N SER A 136 -12.12 2.37 0.55
CA SER A 136 -11.03 2.82 -0.30
C SER A 136 -11.09 2.32 -1.75
N ARG A 137 -12.26 2.02 -2.35
CA ARG A 137 -12.41 1.58 -3.77
C ARG A 137 -11.48 0.41 -4.18
N PRO A 138 -11.65 -0.26 -5.33
CA PRO A 138 -10.68 -1.25 -5.80
C PRO A 138 -9.34 -0.58 -6.13
N TYR A 139 -8.49 -0.46 -5.13
CA TYR A 139 -7.13 0.00 -5.29
C TYR A 139 -6.22 -1.23 -5.41
N TYR A 140 -5.70 -1.46 -6.61
CA TYR A 140 -4.62 -2.42 -6.84
C TYR A 140 -3.23 -1.81 -6.53
N GLY A 141 -3.20 -0.57 -6.05
CA GLY A 141 -1.98 0.05 -5.53
C GLY A 141 -1.76 -0.25 -4.05
N PHE A 142 -0.55 0.08 -3.59
CA PHE A 142 -0.06 -0.04 -2.22
C PHE A 142 -1.02 0.61 -1.24
N SER A 143 -1.90 -0.18 -0.64
CA SER A 143 -2.84 0.31 0.34
C SER A 143 -2.06 0.91 1.52
N ASP A 144 -2.06 2.24 1.63
CA ASP A 144 -1.80 2.99 2.86
C ASP A 144 -3.00 2.86 3.81
N ARG A 145 -3.55 1.64 3.94
CA ARG A 145 -4.42 1.35 5.08
C ARG A 145 -3.55 1.55 6.31
N PRO A 146 -3.87 2.48 7.23
CA PRO A 146 -3.40 2.29 8.58
C PRO A 146 -3.84 0.87 8.95
N ALA A 147 -2.87 0.02 9.33
CA ALA A 147 -3.13 -1.37 9.69
C ALA A 147 -4.40 -1.40 10.55
N VAL A 148 -5.48 -2.01 10.04
CA VAL A 148 -6.75 -2.09 10.76
C VAL A 148 -6.40 -2.69 12.12
N PRO A 149 -6.72 -2.01 13.24
CA PRO A 149 -6.40 -2.52 14.57
C PRO A 149 -6.92 -3.94 14.70
N GLU A 150 -6.02 -4.86 14.99
CA GLU A 150 -6.15 -6.30 14.79
C GLU A 150 -7.48 -6.91 15.27
N GLY A 151 -8.11 -7.72 14.42
CA GLY A 151 -9.30 -8.55 14.67
C GLY A 151 -9.62 -9.39 13.42
N PRO A 152 -10.38 -10.51 13.52
CA PRO A 152 -10.76 -11.29 12.33
C PRO A 152 -11.58 -10.39 11.39
N GLY A 153 -11.47 -10.55 10.06
CA GLY A 153 -11.78 -9.57 9.01
C GLY A 153 -13.12 -8.81 9.05
N TRP A 154 -13.30 -7.95 10.06
CA TRP A 154 -14.42 -7.03 10.22
C TRP A 154 -14.25 -5.81 9.31
N GLY A 155 -13.01 -5.44 8.98
CA GLY A 155 -12.70 -4.45 7.96
C GLY A 155 -13.28 -4.85 6.61
N GLU A 156 -13.28 -6.15 6.33
CA GLU A 156 -13.86 -6.73 5.14
C GLU A 156 -15.39 -6.55 5.09
N LEU A 157 -16.04 -6.57 6.25
CA LEU A 157 -17.46 -6.24 6.39
C LEU A 157 -17.73 -4.73 6.56
N GLY A 158 -16.69 -3.89 6.46
CA GLY A 158 -16.79 -2.44 6.52
C GLY A 158 -16.85 -1.85 7.92
N PHE A 159 -16.34 -2.57 8.93
CA PHE A 159 -16.20 -2.08 10.30
C PHE A 159 -14.73 -1.91 10.68
N ASP A 160 -14.43 -0.88 11.49
CA ASP A 160 -13.07 -0.63 11.98
C ASP A 160 -12.61 -1.66 13.03
N GLY A 161 -13.51 -2.55 13.44
CA GLY A 161 -13.29 -3.65 14.38
C GLY A 161 -14.58 -4.45 14.57
N LYS A 162 -14.61 -5.34 15.57
CA LYS A 162 -15.83 -6.10 15.88
C LYS A 162 -16.97 -5.13 16.25
N PRO A 163 -18.11 -5.14 15.53
CA PRO A 163 -19.20 -4.23 15.80
C PRO A 163 -19.82 -4.49 17.18
N SER A 164 -20.22 -3.42 17.86
CA SER A 164 -21.04 -3.47 19.07
C SER A 164 -22.51 -3.29 18.70
N PHE A 165 -23.40 -4.10 19.28
CA PHE A 165 -24.83 -3.97 19.07
C PHE A 165 -25.52 -3.25 20.23
N PRO A 166 -26.55 -2.41 19.98
CA PRO A 166 -27.07 -2.06 18.65
C PRO A 166 -26.12 -1.10 17.89
N LEU A 167 -26.02 -1.28 16.57
CA LEU A 167 -25.41 -0.32 15.65
C LEU A 167 -26.05 1.07 15.75
N SER A 168 -25.25 2.11 15.53
CA SER A 168 -25.72 3.49 15.34
C SER A 168 -26.46 3.66 14.01
N SER A 169 -27.24 4.74 13.86
CA SER A 169 -27.95 5.02 12.61
C SER A 169 -27.01 5.17 11.41
N GLU A 170 -25.83 5.77 11.61
CA GLU A 170 -24.81 5.92 10.57
C GLU A 170 -24.27 4.56 10.14
N GLU A 171 -24.01 3.66 11.10
CA GLU A 171 -23.59 2.29 10.81
C GLU A 171 -24.67 1.48 10.11
N VAL A 172 -25.95 1.65 10.47
CA VAL A 172 -27.09 0.98 9.80
C VAL A 172 -27.17 1.39 8.34
N ASP A 173 -27.10 2.69 8.05
CA ASP A 173 -27.16 3.20 6.68
C ASP A 173 -25.96 2.74 5.84
N ALA A 174 -24.74 2.92 6.37
CA ALA A 174 -23.51 2.55 5.68
C ALA A 174 -23.42 1.03 5.44
N TYR A 175 -23.74 0.22 6.45
CA TYR A 175 -23.70 -1.23 6.34
C TYR A 175 -24.81 -1.77 5.44
N GLY A 176 -26.03 -1.22 5.51
CA GLY A 176 -27.13 -1.60 4.64
C GLY A 176 -26.81 -1.41 3.16
N VAL A 177 -26.14 -0.32 2.78
CA VAL A 177 -25.68 -0.12 1.39
C VAL A 177 -24.72 -1.24 0.97
N ARG A 178 -23.77 -1.61 1.82
CA ARG A 178 -22.79 -2.67 1.52
C ARG A 178 -23.43 -4.06 1.42
N LEU A 179 -24.34 -4.40 2.34
CA LEU A 179 -25.07 -5.66 2.30
C LEU A 179 -25.84 -5.83 0.99
N ARG A 180 -26.51 -4.78 0.51
CA ARG A 180 -27.23 -4.81 -0.78
C ARG A 180 -26.29 -4.87 -1.98
N ALA A 181 -25.09 -4.30 -1.87
CA ALA A 181 -24.09 -4.33 -2.94
C ALA A 181 -23.43 -5.71 -3.08
N LEU A 182 -23.13 -6.40 -1.97
CA LEU A 182 -22.32 -7.62 -1.95
C LEU A 182 -22.83 -8.74 -2.90
N PRO A 183 -24.12 -9.13 -2.91
CA PRO A 183 -24.62 -10.11 -3.88
C PRO A 183 -24.37 -9.72 -5.34
N ARG A 184 -24.51 -8.44 -5.67
CA ARG A 184 -24.29 -7.92 -7.03
C ARG A 184 -22.80 -7.94 -7.40
N ILE A 185 -21.91 -7.66 -6.45
CA ILE A 185 -20.46 -7.73 -6.67
C ILE A 185 -20.03 -9.18 -6.93
N LEU A 186 -20.45 -10.13 -6.08
CA LEU A 186 -20.08 -11.54 -6.25
C LEU A 186 -20.65 -12.14 -7.54
N ALA A 187 -21.85 -11.72 -7.96
CA ALA A 187 -22.43 -12.10 -9.24
C ALA A 187 -21.58 -11.61 -10.44
N GLN A 188 -21.01 -10.40 -10.36
CA GLN A 188 -20.04 -9.94 -11.37
C GLN A 188 -18.81 -10.83 -11.41
N GLY A 189 -18.31 -11.28 -10.25
CA GLY A 189 -17.17 -12.18 -10.16
C GLY A 189 -17.38 -13.46 -10.95
N LYS A 190 -18.51 -14.13 -10.74
CA LYS A 190 -18.87 -15.33 -11.51
C LYS A 190 -18.99 -15.08 -13.02
N ALA A 191 -19.40 -13.87 -13.41
CA ALA A 191 -19.60 -13.52 -14.83
C ALA A 191 -18.28 -13.13 -15.53
N ASN A 192 -17.35 -12.51 -14.81
CA ASN A 192 -16.15 -11.89 -15.40
C ASN A 192 -14.91 -12.80 -15.31
N ILE A 193 -14.82 -13.68 -14.31
CA ILE A 193 -13.65 -14.52 -14.12
C ILE A 193 -13.56 -15.58 -15.22
N SER A 194 -12.47 -15.53 -15.97
CA SER A 194 -12.06 -16.58 -16.90
C SER A 194 -11.45 -17.73 -16.11
N VAL A 195 -12.22 -18.78 -15.84
CA VAL A 195 -11.81 -19.88 -14.96
C VAL A 195 -10.44 -20.45 -15.32
N THR A 196 -10.13 -20.65 -16.60
CA THR A 196 -8.84 -21.23 -17.04
C THR A 196 -7.67 -20.25 -16.95
N GLU A 197 -7.94 -18.94 -16.92
CA GLU A 197 -6.92 -17.89 -16.80
C GLU A 197 -6.86 -17.30 -15.38
N ALA A 198 -7.71 -17.79 -14.47
CA ALA A 198 -7.74 -17.35 -13.09
C ALA A 198 -6.51 -17.87 -12.34
N LYS A 199 -5.96 -17.00 -11.49
CA LYS A 199 -4.77 -17.25 -10.69
C LYS A 199 -5.12 -18.20 -9.54
N HIS A 200 -4.46 -19.35 -9.51
CA HIS A 200 -4.77 -20.41 -8.53
C HIS A 200 -4.64 -19.92 -7.09
N ASP A 201 -3.56 -19.22 -6.75
CA ASP A 201 -3.32 -18.81 -5.37
C ASP A 201 -4.31 -17.75 -4.91
N MET A 202 -4.76 -16.88 -5.82
CA MET A 202 -5.81 -15.91 -5.53
C MET A 202 -7.16 -16.59 -5.28
N ALA A 203 -7.47 -17.67 -6.01
CA ALA A 203 -8.64 -18.48 -5.71
C ALA A 203 -8.55 -19.16 -4.33
N LEU A 204 -7.37 -19.66 -3.94
CA LEU A 204 -7.14 -20.22 -2.61
C LEU A 204 -7.29 -19.18 -1.50
N ILE A 205 -6.75 -17.97 -1.69
CA ILE A 205 -6.87 -16.84 -0.77
C ILE A 205 -8.34 -16.46 -0.64
N THR A 206 -9.05 -16.30 -1.76
CA THR A 206 -10.49 -16.00 -1.80
C THR A 206 -11.29 -17.03 -1.02
N ARG A 207 -11.07 -18.32 -1.29
CA ARG A 207 -11.76 -19.40 -0.56
C ARG A 207 -11.53 -19.32 0.94
N ARG A 208 -10.29 -19.05 1.37
CA ARG A 208 -9.96 -18.90 2.79
C ARG A 208 -10.66 -17.68 3.40
N ALA A 209 -10.63 -16.54 2.73
CA ALA A 209 -11.26 -15.30 3.18
C ALA A 209 -12.78 -15.50 3.36
N LEU A 210 -13.46 -16.05 2.34
CA LEU A 210 -14.90 -16.37 2.41
C LEU A 210 -15.22 -17.34 3.56
N ALA A 211 -14.36 -18.32 3.83
CA ALA A 211 -14.59 -19.28 4.91
C ALA A 211 -14.36 -18.72 6.33
N VAL A 212 -13.58 -17.63 6.47
CA VAL A 212 -13.30 -17.02 7.78
C VAL A 212 -14.18 -15.79 7.99
N GLU A 213 -14.13 -14.86 7.05
CA GLU A 213 -14.76 -13.54 7.15
C GLU A 213 -16.21 -13.60 6.71
N GLY A 214 -16.53 -14.43 5.71
CA GLY A 214 -17.90 -14.69 5.28
C GLY A 214 -18.76 -15.34 6.37
N GLU A 215 -18.18 -16.13 7.26
CA GLU A 215 -18.91 -16.72 8.39
C GLU A 215 -19.23 -15.68 9.47
N LEU A 216 -18.41 -14.63 9.65
CA LEU A 216 -18.72 -13.52 10.56
C LEU A 216 -20.01 -12.81 10.13
N LEU A 217 -20.27 -12.69 8.83
CA LEU A 217 -21.52 -12.15 8.31
C LEU A 217 -22.72 -13.03 8.71
N GLY A 218 -22.55 -14.35 8.70
CA GLY A 218 -23.56 -15.29 9.21
C GLY A 218 -23.83 -15.12 10.71
N GLU A 219 -22.79 -14.89 11.51
CA GLU A 219 -22.92 -14.60 12.95
C GLU A 219 -23.71 -13.31 13.24
N MET A 220 -23.72 -12.35 12.31
CA MET A 220 -24.46 -11.10 12.45
C MET A 220 -25.99 -11.25 12.28
N ILE A 221 -26.48 -12.35 11.71
CA ILE A 221 -27.93 -12.52 11.46
C ILE A 221 -28.74 -12.48 12.77
N ALA A 222 -28.26 -13.13 13.84
CA ALA A 222 -28.93 -13.16 15.13
C ALA A 222 -29.04 -11.77 15.80
N PRO A 223 -27.94 -11.01 15.98
CA PRO A 223 -28.03 -9.67 16.56
C PRO A 223 -28.78 -8.68 15.65
N MET A 224 -28.75 -8.85 14.32
CA MET A 224 -29.61 -8.07 13.42
C MET A 224 -31.09 -8.35 13.64
N LYS A 225 -31.49 -9.60 13.84
CA LYS A 225 -32.89 -9.95 14.17
C LYS A 225 -33.37 -9.32 15.48
N GLU A 226 -32.47 -9.21 16.47
CA GLU A 226 -32.80 -8.62 17.77
C GLU A 226 -32.89 -7.09 17.74
N HIS A 227 -31.96 -6.44 17.03
CA HIS A 227 -31.78 -4.99 17.16
C HIS A 227 -32.10 -4.18 15.89
N HIS A 228 -31.97 -4.78 14.70
CA HIS A 228 -32.07 -4.12 13.39
C HIS A 228 -32.84 -4.99 12.37
N PRO A 229 -34.13 -5.30 12.64
CA PRO A 229 -34.93 -6.19 11.78
C PRO A 229 -35.00 -5.73 10.32
N GLU A 230 -34.80 -4.44 10.05
CA GLU A 230 -34.72 -3.84 8.72
C GLU A 230 -33.52 -4.33 7.89
N LEU A 231 -32.43 -4.76 8.52
CA LEU A 231 -31.23 -5.26 7.83
C LEU A 231 -31.18 -6.78 7.67
N VAL A 232 -32.12 -7.51 8.28
CA VAL A 232 -32.08 -8.99 8.31
C VAL A 232 -32.13 -9.60 6.91
N ALA A 233 -33.05 -9.12 6.07
CA ALA A 233 -33.19 -9.65 4.71
C ALA A 233 -31.93 -9.40 3.86
N ASP A 234 -31.35 -8.20 3.98
CA ASP A 234 -30.11 -7.83 3.28
C ASP A 234 -28.93 -8.67 3.80
N THR A 235 -28.85 -8.91 5.11
CA THR A 235 -27.80 -9.75 5.74
C THR A 235 -27.89 -11.20 5.30
N GLU A 236 -29.10 -11.79 5.30
CA GLU A 236 -29.33 -13.17 4.86
C GLU A 236 -29.02 -13.34 3.36
N ALA A 237 -29.40 -12.38 2.52
CA ALA A 237 -29.10 -12.40 1.09
C ALA A 237 -27.59 -12.27 0.81
N ALA A 238 -26.92 -11.38 1.53
CA ALA A 238 -25.47 -11.20 1.46
C ALA A 238 -24.72 -12.47 1.87
N TRP A 239 -25.10 -13.08 2.99
CA TRP A 239 -24.49 -14.34 3.45
C TRP A 239 -24.73 -15.48 2.46
N ALA A 240 -25.94 -15.61 1.91
CA ALA A 240 -26.23 -16.60 0.88
C ALA A 240 -25.35 -16.42 -0.38
N ALA A 241 -25.13 -15.18 -0.82
CA ALA A 241 -24.27 -14.89 -1.96
C ALA A 241 -22.79 -15.24 -1.69
N VAL A 242 -22.31 -15.03 -0.46
CA VAL A 242 -20.96 -15.42 -0.03
C VAL A 242 -20.78 -16.94 -0.12
N GLN A 243 -21.74 -17.71 0.40
CA GLN A 243 -21.68 -19.17 0.33
C GLN A 243 -21.77 -19.65 -1.11
N ASP A 244 -22.68 -19.09 -1.91
CA ASP A 244 -22.82 -19.41 -3.33
C ASP A 244 -21.53 -19.09 -4.14
N TYR A 245 -20.83 -17.99 -3.82
CA TYR A 245 -19.55 -17.67 -4.45
C TYR A 245 -18.44 -18.62 -4.01
N ARG A 246 -18.38 -18.97 -2.73
CA ARG A 246 -17.44 -19.97 -2.21
C ARG A 246 -17.60 -21.33 -2.88
N ASP A 247 -18.84 -21.82 -2.98
CA ASP A 247 -19.14 -23.09 -3.64
C ASP A 247 -18.69 -23.06 -5.12
N TRP A 248 -18.94 -21.93 -5.80
CA TRP A 248 -18.48 -21.74 -7.18
C TRP A 248 -16.94 -21.75 -7.30
N ILE A 249 -16.21 -21.18 -6.33
CA ILE A 249 -14.75 -21.28 -6.30
C ILE A 249 -14.33 -22.75 -6.12
N ASP A 250 -14.92 -23.47 -5.17
CA ASP A 250 -14.59 -24.88 -4.90
C ASP A 250 -14.85 -25.79 -6.11
N GLU A 251 -15.92 -25.55 -6.87
CA GLU A 251 -16.26 -26.27 -8.10
C GLU A 251 -15.32 -26.01 -9.30
N ASN A 252 -14.58 -24.90 -9.26
CA ASN A 252 -13.71 -24.47 -10.36
C ASN A 252 -12.23 -24.42 -9.99
N LEU A 253 -11.86 -24.59 -8.72
CA LEU A 253 -10.52 -24.40 -8.20
C LEU A 253 -9.47 -25.23 -8.94
N ASP A 254 -9.80 -26.48 -9.27
CA ASP A 254 -8.95 -27.41 -10.01
C ASP A 254 -8.68 -26.97 -11.47
N LYS A 255 -9.51 -26.08 -12.02
CA LYS A 255 -9.39 -25.52 -13.37
C LYS A 255 -8.74 -24.14 -13.37
N MET A 256 -8.63 -23.47 -12.22
CA MET A 256 -7.96 -22.18 -12.06
C MET A 256 -6.46 -22.37 -11.98
N THR A 257 -5.80 -22.55 -13.12
CA THR A 257 -4.40 -23.01 -13.18
C THR A 257 -3.38 -21.94 -13.56
N ALA A 258 -3.79 -20.68 -13.76
CA ALA A 258 -2.86 -19.64 -14.17
C ALA A 258 -1.86 -19.33 -13.05
N PRO A 259 -0.57 -19.07 -13.39
CA PRO A 259 0.42 -18.67 -12.40
C PRO A 259 0.10 -17.27 -11.85
N THR A 260 0.39 -17.07 -10.56
CA THR A 260 0.17 -15.78 -9.90
C THR A 260 1.18 -14.73 -10.34
N GLY A 261 2.45 -15.13 -10.51
CA GLY A 261 3.55 -14.28 -10.90
C GLY A 261 3.45 -13.72 -12.32
N VAL A 262 3.94 -12.49 -12.49
CA VAL A 262 3.89 -11.75 -13.78
C VAL A 262 5.04 -12.09 -14.74
N GLY A 263 6.03 -12.85 -14.27
CA GLY A 263 7.26 -13.17 -14.99
C GLY A 263 8.30 -12.04 -14.96
N THR A 264 9.57 -12.40 -15.15
CA THR A 264 10.72 -11.50 -14.97
C THR A 264 10.69 -10.26 -15.86
N GLU A 265 10.25 -10.38 -17.11
CA GLU A 265 10.19 -9.25 -18.04
C GLU A 265 9.19 -8.18 -17.55
N ASN A 266 7.98 -8.61 -17.18
CA ASN A 266 6.97 -7.71 -16.64
C ASN A 266 7.37 -7.15 -15.27
N LEU A 267 8.02 -7.96 -14.43
CA LEU A 267 8.56 -7.49 -13.15
C LEU A 267 9.61 -6.40 -13.38
N ASN A 268 10.58 -6.61 -14.27
CA ASN A 268 11.58 -5.59 -14.62
C ASN A 268 10.95 -4.32 -15.17
N TRP A 269 9.92 -4.46 -16.00
CA TRP A 269 9.17 -3.31 -16.50
C TRP A 269 8.50 -2.55 -15.35
N TRP A 270 7.86 -3.24 -14.42
CA TRP A 270 7.20 -2.64 -13.26
C TRP A 270 8.20 -1.93 -12.35
N LEU A 271 9.31 -2.59 -11.99
CA LEU A 271 10.38 -2.03 -11.16
C LEU A 271 10.88 -0.70 -11.73
N LYS A 272 11.09 -0.64 -13.04
CA LYS A 272 11.59 0.55 -13.73
C LYS A 272 10.55 1.64 -13.94
N ASN A 273 9.34 1.29 -14.35
CA ASN A 273 8.36 2.26 -14.86
C ASN A 273 7.30 2.65 -13.85
N VAL A 274 7.17 1.91 -12.75
CA VAL A 274 6.21 2.16 -11.67
C VAL A 274 6.94 2.45 -10.36
N TRP A 275 7.85 1.58 -9.91
CA TRP A 275 8.64 1.85 -8.69
C TRP A 275 9.84 2.76 -8.91
N LEU A 276 10.13 3.10 -10.17
CA LEU A 276 11.24 3.96 -10.57
C LEU A 276 12.60 3.49 -10.02
N LEU A 277 12.74 2.18 -9.82
CA LEU A 277 13.99 1.56 -9.39
C LEU A 277 14.96 1.47 -10.56
N PRO A 278 16.26 1.73 -10.34
CA PRO A 278 17.28 1.62 -11.37
C PRO A 278 17.73 0.18 -11.61
N TYR A 279 17.22 -0.79 -10.82
CA TYR A 279 17.67 -2.19 -10.82
C TYR A 279 16.61 -3.12 -11.39
N GLY A 280 17.05 -4.12 -12.15
CA GLY A 280 16.24 -5.27 -12.52
C GLY A 280 16.21 -6.36 -11.44
N TRP A 281 15.38 -7.37 -11.66
CA TRP A 281 15.24 -8.55 -10.79
C TRP A 281 16.58 -9.20 -10.44
N ASP A 282 17.44 -9.47 -11.42
CA ASP A 282 18.72 -10.16 -11.18
C ASP A 282 19.66 -9.33 -10.30
N GLU A 283 19.66 -8.01 -10.47
CA GLU A 283 20.44 -7.08 -9.64
C GLU A 283 19.89 -7.03 -8.21
N ILE A 284 18.57 -6.88 -8.07
CA ILE A 284 17.89 -6.90 -6.76
C ILE A 284 18.17 -8.22 -6.04
N TRP A 285 18.03 -9.36 -6.72
CA TRP A 285 18.31 -10.67 -6.14
C TRP A 285 19.76 -10.81 -5.69
N THR A 286 20.69 -10.33 -6.51
CA THR A 286 22.13 -10.33 -6.17
C THR A 286 22.41 -9.49 -4.93
N HIS A 287 21.87 -8.28 -4.86
CA HIS A 287 22.02 -7.40 -3.69
C HIS A 287 21.39 -8.02 -2.44
N ALA A 288 20.15 -8.52 -2.54
CA ALA A 288 19.44 -9.14 -1.43
C ALA A 288 20.17 -10.38 -0.90
N SER A 289 20.67 -11.24 -1.79
CA SER A 289 21.43 -12.45 -1.40
C SER A 289 22.73 -12.09 -0.69
N SER A 290 23.47 -11.11 -1.22
CA SER A 290 24.71 -10.63 -0.59
C SER A 290 24.46 -10.03 0.79
N GLU A 291 23.39 -9.27 0.95
CA GLU A 291 23.03 -8.65 2.23
C GLU A 291 22.50 -9.67 3.24
N TYR A 292 21.81 -10.71 2.79
CA TYR A 292 21.42 -11.85 3.61
C TYR A 292 22.66 -12.58 4.18
N ASP A 293 23.61 -12.92 3.32
CA ASP A 293 24.85 -13.60 3.73
C ASP A 293 25.66 -12.75 4.70
N ARG A 294 25.76 -11.44 4.43
CA ARG A 294 26.42 -10.47 5.31
C ARG A 294 25.73 -10.37 6.67
N GLY A 295 24.40 -10.36 6.69
CA GLY A 295 23.59 -10.35 7.90
C GLY A 295 23.81 -11.60 8.74
N LEU A 296 23.80 -12.78 8.12
CA LEU A 296 24.05 -14.05 8.80
C LEU A 296 25.48 -14.13 9.37
N ALA A 297 26.48 -13.71 8.61
CA ALA A 297 27.87 -13.67 9.08
C ALA A 297 28.02 -12.74 10.28
N THR A 298 27.43 -11.54 10.21
CA THR A 298 27.46 -10.55 11.31
C THR A 298 26.77 -11.09 12.55
N LEU A 299 25.60 -11.73 12.40
CA LEU A 299 24.90 -12.39 13.51
C LEU A 299 25.79 -13.42 14.20
N LYS A 300 26.48 -14.28 13.43
CA LYS A 300 27.37 -15.29 14.02
C LYS A 300 28.59 -14.70 14.72
N LEU A 301 29.14 -13.60 14.22
CA LEU A 301 30.21 -12.88 14.90
C LEU A 301 29.74 -12.28 16.22
N GLU A 302 28.54 -11.70 16.26
CA GLU A 302 27.97 -11.12 17.49
C GLU A 302 27.54 -12.20 18.49
N GLU A 303 26.94 -13.31 18.05
CA GLU A 303 26.66 -14.47 18.91
C GLU A 303 27.95 -15.00 19.54
N TYR A 304 29.02 -15.13 18.76
CA TYR A 304 30.31 -15.58 19.30
C TYR A 304 30.92 -14.55 20.27
N ARG A 305 30.85 -13.25 19.95
CA ARG A 305 31.34 -12.17 20.82
C ARG A 305 30.61 -12.13 22.15
N ASN A 306 29.30 -12.34 22.12
CA ASN A 306 28.40 -12.23 23.27
C ASN A 306 28.11 -13.59 23.93
N ARG A 307 28.79 -14.67 23.54
CA ARG A 307 28.53 -16.05 24.01
C ARG A 307 28.61 -16.25 25.52
N ASP A 308 29.33 -15.36 26.21
CA ASP A 308 29.54 -15.41 27.66
C ASP A 308 28.56 -14.48 28.43
N LEU A 309 27.66 -13.78 27.71
CA LEU A 309 26.60 -12.96 28.31
C LEU A 309 25.31 -13.77 28.49
N PRO A 310 24.48 -13.44 29.50
CA PRO A 310 23.15 -14.02 29.62
C PRO A 310 22.29 -13.74 28.37
N PRO A 311 21.42 -14.68 27.95
CA PRO A 311 20.45 -14.45 26.89
C PRO A 311 19.56 -13.24 27.19
N LEU A 312 19.16 -12.52 26.14
CA LEU A 312 18.15 -11.48 26.24
C LEU A 312 16.77 -12.14 26.35
N GLU A 313 16.10 -11.93 27.47
CA GLU A 313 14.75 -12.43 27.69
C GLU A 313 13.70 -11.41 27.22
N PRO A 314 12.61 -11.84 26.56
CA PRO A 314 11.45 -11.00 26.31
C PRO A 314 10.90 -10.40 27.61
N ALA A 315 10.18 -9.28 27.51
CA ALA A 315 9.46 -8.75 28.66
C ALA A 315 8.38 -9.74 29.13
N ALA A 316 8.33 -10.04 30.43
CA ALA A 316 7.41 -11.02 30.99
C ALA A 316 6.03 -10.44 31.31
N THR A 317 5.94 -9.11 31.43
CA THR A 317 4.69 -8.40 31.74
C THR A 317 4.55 -7.17 30.84
N GLU A 318 3.31 -6.69 30.72
CA GLU A 318 3.00 -5.42 30.05
C GLU A 318 3.74 -4.24 30.69
N GLU A 319 3.76 -4.17 32.03
CA GLU A 319 4.48 -3.13 32.76
C GLU A 319 5.98 -3.14 32.44
N GLU A 320 6.58 -4.33 32.39
CA GLU A 320 7.97 -4.48 32.01
C GLU A 320 8.23 -4.08 30.55
N TYR A 321 7.34 -4.48 29.64
CA TYR A 321 7.41 -4.11 28.23
C TYR A 321 7.39 -2.59 28.07
N LEU A 322 6.41 -1.91 28.66
CA LEU A 322 6.26 -0.46 28.58
C LEU A 322 7.47 0.26 29.17
N ARG A 323 8.00 -0.21 30.31
CA ARG A 323 9.21 0.35 30.90
C ARG A 323 10.42 0.20 29.97
N ARG A 324 10.69 -1.01 29.45
CA ARG A 324 11.82 -1.27 28.55
C ARG A 324 11.70 -0.49 27.24
N HIS A 325 10.48 -0.33 26.73
CA HIS A 325 10.18 0.47 25.55
C HIS A 325 10.51 1.94 25.79
N GLN A 326 10.00 2.54 26.87
CA GLN A 326 10.29 3.93 27.24
C GLN A 326 11.79 4.18 27.41
N GLU A 327 12.51 3.25 28.07
CA GLU A 327 13.96 3.35 28.23
C GLU A 327 14.71 3.32 26.89
N ALA A 328 14.28 2.48 25.95
CA ALA A 328 14.86 2.40 24.61
C ALA A 328 14.58 3.66 23.79
N GLU A 329 13.36 4.20 23.87
CA GLU A 329 12.98 5.46 23.22
C GLU A 329 13.78 6.65 23.76
N ASP A 330 13.91 6.77 25.08
CA ASP A 330 14.68 7.85 25.70
C ASP A 330 16.16 7.75 25.33
N HIS A 331 16.69 6.52 25.23
CA HIS A 331 18.05 6.30 24.74
C HIS A 331 18.20 6.73 23.28
N LEU A 332 17.29 6.33 22.39
CA LEU A 332 17.30 6.72 20.99
C LEU A 332 17.17 8.24 20.82
N ARG A 333 16.29 8.90 21.60
CA ARG A 333 16.13 10.35 21.59
C ARG A 333 17.42 11.06 21.94
N ARG A 334 18.08 10.65 23.03
CA ARG A 334 19.40 11.21 23.38
C ARG A 334 20.42 10.96 22.27
N PHE A 335 20.49 9.74 21.74
CA PHE A 335 21.42 9.41 20.66
C PHE A 335 21.21 10.29 19.42
N LEU A 336 19.95 10.58 19.04
CA LEU A 336 19.64 11.44 17.89
C LEU A 336 19.92 12.92 18.16
N LEU A 337 19.69 13.41 19.39
CA LEU A 337 19.94 14.81 19.76
C LEU A 337 21.42 15.11 19.98
N GLU A 338 22.14 14.17 20.59
CA GLU A 338 23.57 14.29 20.90
C GLU A 338 24.45 13.84 19.73
N GLY A 339 23.93 12.94 18.89
CA GLY A 339 24.64 12.43 17.72
C GLY A 339 24.52 13.37 16.52
N GLU A 340 25.63 13.63 15.84
CA GLU A 340 25.67 14.41 14.60
C GLU A 340 25.22 13.59 13.37
N PHE A 341 24.16 12.80 13.52
CA PHE A 341 23.62 11.93 12.47
C PHE A 341 22.48 12.57 11.68
N LEU A 342 21.60 13.32 12.35
CA LEU A 342 20.45 14.01 11.75
C LEU A 342 20.27 15.37 12.44
N THR A 343 19.93 16.41 11.69
CA THR A 343 19.56 17.71 12.26
C THR A 343 18.11 17.64 12.75
N VAL A 344 17.91 17.31 14.02
CA VAL A 344 16.60 17.25 14.68
C VAL A 344 16.61 18.04 15.98
N SER A 345 15.54 18.78 16.26
CA SER A 345 15.36 19.42 17.56
C SER A 345 14.62 18.52 18.54
N ALA A 346 14.70 18.85 19.82
CA ALA A 346 13.91 18.16 20.85
C ALA A 346 12.40 18.31 20.60
N ASP A 347 11.97 19.45 20.07
CA ASP A 347 10.57 19.72 19.76
C ASP A 347 10.09 18.89 18.55
N ASP A 348 10.93 18.73 17.52
CA ASP A 348 10.62 17.89 16.36
C ASP A 348 10.41 16.43 16.79
N LEU A 349 11.30 15.91 17.65
CA LEU A 349 11.16 14.57 18.20
C LEU A 349 9.92 14.47 19.08
N ALA A 350 9.65 15.45 19.96
CA ALA A 350 8.45 15.43 20.79
C ALA A 350 7.16 15.39 19.95
N ALA A 351 7.10 16.18 18.86
CA ALA A 351 5.97 16.18 17.93
C ALA A 351 5.82 14.84 17.20
N ALA A 352 6.92 14.25 16.71
CA ALA A 352 6.91 12.97 16.01
C ALA A 352 6.39 11.81 16.89
N TYR A 353 6.85 11.74 18.15
CA TYR A 353 6.37 10.70 19.09
C TYR A 353 4.93 10.97 19.57
N ALA A 354 4.51 12.23 19.70
CA ALA A 354 3.12 12.56 20.01
C ALA A 354 2.15 12.11 18.90
N ALA A 355 2.59 12.10 17.64
CA ALA A 355 1.81 11.62 16.50
C ALA A 355 1.68 10.07 16.47
N TYR A 356 2.59 9.35 17.12
CA TYR A 356 2.61 7.88 17.19
C TYR A 356 2.77 7.41 18.65
N PRO A 357 1.74 7.56 19.50
CA PRO A 357 1.82 7.11 20.88
C PRO A 357 2.10 5.60 20.96
N ALA A 358 2.80 5.18 22.01
CA ALA A 358 3.14 3.79 22.23
C ALA A 358 1.89 2.89 22.09
N ARG A 359 1.97 1.88 21.21
CA ARG A 359 0.90 0.89 21.10
C ARG A 359 0.77 0.17 22.46
N PRO A 360 -0.46 -0.02 22.97
CA PRO A 360 -0.65 -0.79 24.20
C PRO A 360 -0.02 -2.17 24.04
N ALA A 361 0.54 -2.72 25.13
CA ALA A 361 1.09 -4.07 25.06
C ALA A 361 -0.06 -5.01 24.67
N LYS A 362 0.16 -5.86 23.66
CA LYS A 362 -0.80 -6.93 23.38
C LYS A 362 -0.98 -7.72 24.69
N SER A 363 -2.22 -8.04 25.04
CA SER A 363 -2.48 -8.88 26.22
C SER A 363 -1.59 -10.14 26.13
N VAL A 364 -0.71 -10.31 27.10
CA VAL A 364 0.35 -11.35 27.16
C VAL A 364 -0.22 -12.79 27.20
N ASN A 365 -1.54 -12.96 27.05
CA ASN A 365 -2.23 -14.26 27.05
C ASN A 365 -2.17 -15.02 25.71
N GLN A 366 -1.58 -14.45 24.65
CA GLN A 366 -1.10 -15.30 23.56
C GLN A 366 0.26 -15.87 23.97
N VAL A 367 0.25 -17.13 24.42
CA VAL A 367 1.48 -17.94 24.46
C VAL A 367 2.11 -17.81 23.09
N TYR A 368 3.24 -17.11 23.01
CA TYR A 368 4.05 -17.05 21.80
C TYR A 368 4.67 -18.44 21.64
N GLU A 369 3.90 -19.39 21.11
CA GLU A 369 4.51 -20.59 20.56
C GLU A 369 5.41 -20.12 19.42
N ALA A 370 6.71 -20.37 19.56
CA ALA A 370 7.65 -20.12 18.48
C ALA A 370 7.05 -20.76 17.21
N PRO A 371 6.85 -20.01 16.12
CA PRO A 371 6.23 -20.58 14.93
C PRO A 371 7.01 -21.82 14.53
N SER A 372 6.31 -22.95 14.35
CA SER A 372 6.88 -24.20 13.85
C SER A 372 7.39 -24.10 12.41
N GLN A 373 7.21 -22.93 11.80
CA GLN A 373 7.63 -22.54 10.47
C GLN A 373 8.73 -21.49 10.58
N PRO A 374 9.78 -21.54 9.74
CA PRO A 374 10.84 -20.54 9.75
C PRO A 374 10.22 -19.14 9.58
N ARG A 375 10.74 -18.16 10.34
CA ARG A 375 10.31 -16.77 10.27
C ARG A 375 10.33 -16.30 8.81
N ASN A 376 9.16 -16.09 8.23
CA ASN A 376 9.07 -15.29 7.01
C ASN A 376 9.47 -13.86 7.39
N PHE A 377 10.69 -13.49 7.04
CA PHE A 377 11.29 -12.17 7.32
C PHE A 377 10.63 -11.04 6.50
N LEU A 378 9.66 -11.38 5.66
CA LEU A 378 9.01 -10.53 4.68
C LEU A 378 7.48 -10.69 4.79
N ALA A 379 6.91 -10.22 5.90
CA ALA A 379 5.45 -10.15 6.05
C ALA A 379 4.98 -8.75 5.60
N GLY A 380 4.26 -8.71 4.48
CA GLY A 380 3.66 -7.52 3.89
C GLY A 380 2.79 -7.92 2.69
N ILE A 381 1.64 -7.29 2.55
CA ILE A 381 0.58 -7.55 1.54
C ILE A 381 1.14 -7.57 0.10
N ILE A 382 2.29 -6.95 -0.12
CA ILE A 382 3.00 -6.83 -1.40
C ILE A 382 3.51 -8.19 -1.91
N HIS A 383 3.82 -9.13 -1.02
CA HIS A 383 4.47 -10.40 -1.38
C HIS A 383 3.53 -11.41 -2.03
N GLU A 384 2.21 -11.25 -1.88
CA GLU A 384 1.24 -12.25 -2.36
C GLU A 384 0.95 -12.13 -3.87
N HIS A 385 1.27 -10.99 -4.48
CA HIS A 385 0.90 -10.68 -5.88
C HIS A 385 2.09 -10.66 -6.85
N LEU A 386 3.33 -10.71 -6.32
CA LEU A 386 4.56 -10.56 -7.09
C LEU A 386 5.50 -11.79 -7.00
N GLY A 387 5.01 -12.89 -6.43
CA GLY A 387 5.73 -14.17 -6.33
C GLY A 387 5.67 -14.99 -7.61
#